data_AF-A0A101H0B6-F1
#
_entry.id   AF-A0A101H0B6-F1
#
_cell.length_a   1.000
_cell.length_b   1.000
_cell.length_c   1.000
_cell.angle_alpha   90.00
_cell.angle_beta   90.00
_cell.angle_gamma   90.00
#
_symmetry.space_group_name_H-M   'P 1'
#
loop_
_entity.id
_entity.type
_entity.pdbx_description
1 polymer ?
#
loop_
_entity_poly.entity_id
_entity_poly.type
_entity_poly.pdbx_seq_one_letter_code
_entity_poly.pdbx_strand_id
1 'polypeptide(L)'
;SDATGVYNIACERRISLNELAETLMEITGSNQPVIYDPPREGDIRDSLADISHARAAFGYNPEYTLEEGLRETVAWFREHIES
;
A
#
# COMPACT_ATOMS: atom_id res chain seq x y z
N SER A 1 -20.31 -12.01 12.20
CA SER A 1 -19.68 -11.53 13.44
C SER A 1 -20.51 -10.37 13.94
N ASP A 2 -20.74 -10.26 15.25
CA ASP A 2 -21.44 -9.13 15.89
C ASP A 2 -20.44 -8.07 16.41
N ALA A 3 -19.24 -8.03 15.80
CA ALA A 3 -18.15 -7.16 16.20
C ALA A 3 -18.53 -5.67 16.11
N THR A 4 -18.20 -4.91 17.15
CA THR A 4 -18.42 -3.46 17.24
C THR A 4 -17.17 -2.79 17.82
N GLY A 5 -16.85 -1.58 17.37
CA GLY A 5 -15.68 -0.82 17.81
C GLY A 5 -14.82 -0.30 16.66
N VAL A 6 -13.59 0.08 16.98
CA VAL A 6 -12.61 0.59 16.02
C VAL A 6 -11.56 -0.48 15.75
N TYR A 7 -11.26 -0.70 14.47
CA TYR A 7 -10.35 -1.72 13.99
C TYR A 7 -9.39 -1.12 12.97
N ASN A 8 -8.11 -1.50 13.05
CA ASN A 8 -7.16 -1.22 11.99
C ASN A 8 -7.37 -2.20 10.84
N ILE A 9 -7.38 -1.69 9.62
CA ILE A 9 -7.45 -2.48 8.38
C ILE A 9 -6.18 -2.16 7.59
N ALA A 10 -5.29 -3.13 7.50
CA ALA A 10 -3.96 -3.00 6.90
C ALA A 10 -3.40 -4.37 6.51
N CYS A 11 -2.24 -4.40 5.85
CA CYS A 11 -1.62 -5.63 5.35
C CYS A 11 -0.53 -6.23 6.25
N GLU A 12 -0.38 -5.77 7.51
CA GLU A 12 0.62 -6.23 8.49
C GLU A 12 2.09 -6.24 8.02
N ARG A 13 2.39 -5.61 6.88
CA ARG A 13 3.72 -5.54 6.29
C ARG A 13 4.18 -4.10 6.20
N ARG A 14 5.44 -3.86 6.58
CA ARG A 14 6.12 -2.59 6.33
C ARG A 14 6.73 -2.60 4.93
N ILE A 15 6.72 -1.43 4.30
CA ILE A 15 7.47 -1.15 3.08
C ILE A 15 8.05 0.26 3.20
N SER A 16 9.25 0.46 2.68
CA SER A 16 9.85 1.78 2.54
C SER A 16 9.34 2.52 1.30
N LEU A 17 9.49 3.84 1.27
CA LEU A 17 9.15 4.63 0.07
C LEU A 17 10.02 4.24 -1.13
N ASN A 18 11.28 3.85 -0.91
CA ASN A 18 12.18 3.42 -1.97
C ASN A 18 11.74 2.10 -2.59
N GLU A 19 11.41 1.09 -1.78
CA GLU A 19 10.89 -0.20 -2.27
C GLU A 19 9.57 -0.04 -3.03
N LEU A 20 8.69 0.86 -2.55
CA LEU A 20 7.44 1.18 -3.25
C LEU A 20 7.71 1.84 -4.62
N ALA A 21 8.63 2.80 -4.67
CA ALA A 21 9.02 3.47 -5.91
C ALA A 21 9.66 2.48 -6.91
N GLU A 22 10.56 1.61 -6.45
CA GLU A 22 11.18 0.56 -7.25
C GLU A 22 10.13 -0.39 -7.84
N THR A 23 9.22 -0.89 -7.01
CA THR A 23 8.13 -1.78 -7.44
C THR A 23 7.24 -1.11 -8.50
N LEU A 24 6.90 0.17 -8.31
CA LEU A 24 6.13 0.93 -9.30
C LEU A 24 6.90 1.14 -10.61
N MET A 25 8.19 1.44 -10.56
CA MET A 25 9.03 1.57 -11.77
C MET A 25 9.06 0.26 -12.56
N GLU A 26 9.21 -0.88 -11.87
CA GLU A 26 9.16 -2.20 -12.50
C GLU A 26 7.80 -2.51 -13.15
N ILE A 27 6.69 -2.24 -12.45
CA ILE A 27 5.34 -2.49 -12.97
C ILE A 27 5.00 -1.57 -14.16
N THR A 28 5.39 -0.30 -14.07
CA THR A 28 5.09 0.71 -15.09
C THR A 28 6.03 0.66 -16.29
N GLY A 29 7.23 0.09 -16.13
CA GLY A 29 8.31 0.17 -17.11
C GLY A 29 9.02 1.53 -17.13
N SER A 30 8.82 2.36 -16.09
CA SER A 30 9.45 3.68 -15.99
C SER A 30 10.94 3.55 -15.73
N ASN A 31 11.73 4.36 -16.43
CA ASN A 31 13.18 4.49 -16.24
C ASN A 31 13.58 5.89 -15.74
N GLN A 32 12.60 6.66 -15.23
CA GLN A 32 12.89 7.99 -14.70
C GLN A 32 13.74 7.91 -13.43
N PRO A 33 14.72 8.82 -13.25
CA PRO A 33 15.53 8.83 -12.04
C PRO A 33 14.69 9.22 -10.82
N VAL A 34 14.93 8.56 -9.69
CA VAL A 34 14.37 8.96 -8.39
C VAL A 34 15.03 10.27 -7.95
N ILE A 35 14.20 11.27 -7.61
CA ILE A 35 14.64 12.55 -7.07
C ILE A 35 14.29 12.58 -5.59
N TYR A 36 15.30 12.79 -4.74
CA TYR A 36 15.13 12.90 -3.30
C TYR A 36 15.02 14.37 -2.91
N ASP A 37 13.96 14.71 -2.18
CA ASP A 37 13.66 16.06 -1.67
C ASP A 37 13.51 16.00 -0.14
N PRO A 38 13.56 17.12 0.61
CA PRO A 38 13.30 17.11 2.03
C PRO A 38 11.93 16.49 2.39
N PRO A 39 11.80 15.88 3.58
CA PRO A 39 10.51 15.37 4.07
C PRO A 39 9.44 16.47 4.07
N ARG A 40 8.19 16.09 3.75
CA ARG A 40 7.09 17.05 3.78
C ARG A 40 6.64 17.28 5.21
N GLU A 41 6.23 18.50 5.52
CA GLU A 41 5.64 18.82 6.81
C GLU A 41 4.37 17.99 7.02
N GLY A 42 4.31 17.26 8.14
CA GLY A 42 3.21 16.36 8.46
C GLY A 42 3.39 14.89 8.05
N ASP A 43 4.47 14.54 7.35
CA ASP A 43 4.74 13.14 6.99
C ASP A 43 4.98 12.27 8.25
N ILE A 44 4.33 11.11 8.28
CA ILE A 44 4.62 10.06 9.26
C ILE A 44 5.82 9.26 8.75
N ARG A 45 6.94 9.31 9.49
CA ARG A 45 8.19 8.62 9.09
C ARG A 45 8.05 7.10 9.04
N ASP A 46 7.41 6.51 10.05
CA ASP A 46 7.26 5.07 10.20
C ASP A 46 5.82 4.76 10.60
N SER A 47 5.15 3.87 9.86
CA SER A 47 3.80 3.40 10.17
C SER A 47 3.69 1.89 10.00
N LEU A 48 3.12 1.21 10.99
CA LEU A 48 2.71 -0.18 10.89
C LEU A 48 1.47 -0.36 11.76
N ALA A 49 0.35 -0.70 11.14
CA ALA A 49 -0.88 -0.97 11.84
C ALA A 49 -0.93 -2.43 12.29
N ASP A 50 -1.28 -2.65 13.55
CA ASP A 50 -1.59 -3.95 14.12
C ASP A 50 -3.06 -4.30 13.81
N ILE A 51 -3.29 -5.41 13.09
CA ILE A 51 -4.63 -5.89 12.73
C ILE A 51 -5.07 -7.09 13.59
N SER A 52 -4.32 -7.46 14.63
CA SER A 52 -4.64 -8.58 15.53
C SER A 52 -6.06 -8.51 16.06
N HIS A 53 -6.55 -7.30 16.38
CA HIS A 53 -7.92 -7.09 16.84
C HIS A 53 -8.97 -7.44 15.77
N ALA A 54 -8.75 -7.04 14.51
CA ALA A 54 -9.65 -7.34 13.39
C ALA A 54 -9.62 -8.85 13.05
N ARG A 55 -8.42 -9.44 13.05
CA ARG A 55 -8.20 -10.87 12.82
C ARG A 55 -8.95 -11.71 13.86
N ALA A 56 -8.85 -11.34 15.14
CA ALA A 56 -9.54 -12.04 16.22
C ALA A 56 -11.06 -11.83 16.22
N ALA A 57 -11.53 -10.61 15.92
CA ALA A 57 -12.95 -10.27 16.04
C ALA A 57 -13.83 -10.78 14.88
N PHE A 58 -13.31 -10.79 13.66
CA PHE A 58 -14.10 -11.18 12.47
C PHE A 58 -13.29 -11.91 11.41
N GLY A 59 -12.12 -12.45 11.76
CA GLY A 59 -11.34 -13.27 10.85
C GLY A 59 -10.70 -12.48 9.70
N TYR A 60 -10.48 -11.18 9.88
CA TYR A 60 -9.83 -10.36 8.85
C TYR A 60 -8.47 -10.95 8.48
N ASN A 61 -8.30 -11.22 7.19
CA ASN A 61 -7.07 -11.72 6.61
C ASN A 61 -6.87 -11.06 5.24
N PRO A 62 -5.91 -10.14 5.08
CA PRO A 62 -5.61 -9.51 3.79
C PRO A 62 -5.34 -10.58 2.72
N GLU A 63 -6.08 -10.51 1.61
CA GLU A 63 -5.96 -11.47 0.50
C GLU A 63 -4.96 -11.03 -0.56
N TYR A 64 -4.66 -9.73 -0.60
CA TYR A 64 -3.76 -9.12 -1.57
C TYR A 64 -2.44 -8.73 -0.92
N THR A 65 -1.35 -9.03 -1.60
CA THR A 65 -0.08 -8.36 -1.38
C THR A 65 -0.12 -6.94 -1.96
N LEU A 66 0.80 -6.09 -1.49
CA LEU A 66 0.93 -4.75 -2.04
C LEU A 66 1.26 -4.78 -3.54
N GLU A 67 2.13 -5.68 -3.99
CA GLU A 67 2.52 -5.78 -5.40
C GLU A 67 1.33 -6.16 -6.29
N GLU A 68 0.52 -7.15 -5.89
CA GLU A 68 -0.69 -7.54 -6.62
C GLU A 68 -1.66 -6.35 -6.74
N GLY A 69 -1.92 -5.65 -5.63
CA GLY A 69 -2.76 -4.45 -5.65
C GLY A 69 -2.21 -3.33 -6.52
N LEU A 70 -0.89 -3.10 -6.53
CA LEU A 70 -0.25 -2.11 -7.40
C LEU A 70 -0.37 -2.49 -8.88
N ARG A 71 -0.22 -3.77 -9.24
CA ARG A 71 -0.40 -4.25 -10.61
C ARG A 71 -1.81 -4.02 -11.11
N GLU A 72 -2.82 -4.36 -10.32
CA GLU A 72 -4.23 -4.10 -10.64
C GLU A 72 -4.51 -2.59 -10.77
N THR A 73 -3.96 -1.79 -9.86
CA THR A 73 -4.11 -0.33 -9.88
C THR A 73 -3.51 0.27 -11.15
N VAL A 74 -2.29 -0.12 -11.53
CA VAL A 74 -1.64 0.36 -12.76
C VAL A 74 -2.39 -0.11 -14.01
N ALA A 75 -2.88 -1.36 -14.03
CA ALA A 75 -3.69 -1.86 -15.14
C ALA A 75 -4.96 -1.02 -15.33
N TRP A 76 -5.67 -0.72 -14.24
CA TRP A 76 -6.84 0.16 -14.28
C TRP A 76 -6.51 1.54 -14.86
N PHE A 77 -5.41 2.16 -14.42
CA PHE A 77 -4.97 3.47 -14.94
C PHE A 77 -4.64 3.44 -16.44
N ARG A 78 -3.99 2.38 -16.94
CA ARG A 78 -3.72 2.22 -18.37
C ARG A 78 -5.00 2.14 -19.19
N GLU A 79 -6.04 1.48 -18.67
CA GLU A 79 -7.32 1.33 -19.35
C GLU A 79 -8.19 2.60 -19.32
N HIS A 80 -8.01 3.49 -18.33
CA HIS A 80 -8.96 4.58 -18.05
C HIS A 80 -8.39 6.00 -18.17
N ILE A 81 -7.06 6.18 -18.23
CA ILE A 81 -6.43 7.51 -18.31
C ILE A 81 -5.72 7.76 -19.65
N GLU A 82 -5.51 6.74 -20.48
CA GLU A 82 -5.05 6.95 -21.86
C GLU A 82 -6.19 7.56 -22.71
N SER A 83 -6.18 8.88 -22.83
CA SER A 83 -6.87 9.66 -23.87
C SER A 83 -5.86 10.34 -24.78
#